data_AF-A0A2A3TCU6-F1
#
_entry.id   AF-A0A2A3TCU6-F1
#
_cell.length_a   1.000
_cell.length_b   1.000
_cell.length_c   1.000
_cell.angle_alpha   90.00
_cell.angle_beta   90.00
_cell.angle_gamma   90.00
#
_symmetry.space_group_name_H-M   'P 1'
#
loop_
_entity.id
_entity.type
_entity.pdbx_description
1 polymer ?
#
loop_
_entity_poly.entity_id
_entity_poly.type
_entity_poly.pdbx_seq_one_letter_code
_entity_poly.pdbx_strand_id
1 'polypeptide(L)'
;MTGTDVFDEKTKKLSFLKKQLQGLRNARYLNENDGTNIGILKNLNNLEKKIDEKDISNDAQIDEFQKIKHDLFESKQEKLFLSDYVNSVEKENKTIKEKYKREKQIRREKEQEKLFLKEEVLTEQKEKNIATKKYYKVLILSAIIVVSITSVYYVLFMELEGQKYLVNFDPQSTQYAIQNLNGDKIDTWVTWRLAEEEILHVSLLNSDKYDEKITDSIKSVLLSEEIILIDKSLVGTGPKGTNGFYFTGWAGALQYATHTQTLFNIPTKIKLVESSIGEGDVTILLSEIKNPNGFDAKTDLVVDETTHEILKARVTIFDVDNLTDSEIEVILRHEFGHVMGLPHSSYQNDLMAEKITTDYPYISECDVDAITLLYDGVESSQVVCEK
;
A
#
# COMPACT_ATOMS: atom_id res chain seq x y z
N MET A 1 -12.47 65.47 20.38
CA MET A 1 -12.05 65.25 18.98
C MET A 1 -12.87 66.17 18.10
N THR A 2 -12.23 67.18 17.54
CA THR A 2 -12.85 68.16 16.64
C THR A 2 -13.24 67.48 15.33
N GLY A 3 -14.37 67.87 14.73
CA GLY A 3 -14.91 67.23 13.50
C GLY A 3 -13.95 67.19 12.29
N THR A 4 -12.83 67.91 12.35
CA THR A 4 -11.71 67.86 11.40
C THR A 4 -10.87 66.58 11.49
N ASP A 5 -10.68 65.97 12.66
CA ASP A 5 -9.84 64.76 12.83
C ASP A 5 -10.52 63.50 12.29
N VAL A 6 -11.84 63.41 12.44
CA VAL A 6 -12.66 62.27 11.96
C VAL A 6 -12.77 62.28 10.43
N PHE A 7 -12.72 63.46 9.80
CA PHE A 7 -12.77 63.60 8.35
C PHE A 7 -11.44 63.21 7.68
N ASP A 8 -10.31 63.51 8.34
CA ASP A 8 -8.97 63.12 7.88
C ASP A 8 -8.74 61.60 7.96
N GLU A 9 -9.18 60.94 9.03
CA GLU A 9 -9.04 59.49 9.18
C GLU A 9 -9.87 58.71 8.15
N LYS A 10 -11.09 59.16 7.85
CA LYS A 10 -11.95 58.55 6.82
C LYS A 10 -11.35 58.63 5.43
N THR A 11 -10.73 59.77 5.11
CA THR A 11 -10.10 60.01 3.80
C THR A 11 -8.85 59.15 3.61
N LYS A 12 -8.07 58.95 4.68
CA LYS A 12 -6.89 58.06 4.69
C LYS A 12 -7.27 56.58 4.49
N LYS A 13 -8.32 56.08 5.16
CA LYS A 13 -8.79 54.69 5.00
C LYS A 13 -9.28 54.42 3.58
N LEU A 14 -10.01 55.35 2.97
CA LEU A 14 -10.51 55.21 1.60
C LEU A 14 -9.36 55.22 0.57
N SER A 15 -8.38 56.11 0.76
CA SER A 15 -7.18 56.16 -0.08
C SER A 15 -6.36 54.87 -0.02
N PHE A 16 -6.23 54.29 1.18
CA PHE A 16 -5.57 52.99 1.37
C PHE A 16 -6.30 51.85 0.66
N LEU A 17 -7.63 51.80 0.78
CA LEU A 17 -8.47 50.78 0.13
C LEU A 17 -8.37 50.84 -1.39
N LYS A 18 -8.43 52.05 -1.98
CA LYS A 18 -8.21 52.25 -3.42
C LYS A 18 -6.86 51.74 -3.90
N LYS A 19 -5.80 51.98 -3.13
CA LYS A 19 -4.45 51.48 -3.45
C LYS A 19 -4.37 49.95 -3.40
N GLN A 20 -5.07 49.32 -2.45
CA GLN A 20 -5.13 47.86 -2.33
C GLN A 20 -5.94 47.22 -3.47
N LEU A 21 -7.07 47.81 -3.86
CA LEU A 21 -7.88 47.39 -5.02
C LEU A 21 -7.08 47.44 -6.32
N GLN A 22 -6.35 48.54 -6.54
CA GLN A 22 -5.50 48.67 -7.72
C GLN A 22 -4.35 47.64 -7.72
N GLY A 23 -3.82 47.29 -6.54
CA GLY A 23 -2.86 46.20 -6.39
C GLY A 23 -3.42 44.83 -6.78
N LEU A 24 -4.67 44.53 -6.42
CA LEU A 24 -5.35 43.29 -6.84
C LEU A 24 -5.59 43.27 -8.35
N ARG A 25 -6.05 44.37 -8.94
CA ARG A 25 -6.29 44.47 -10.39
C ARG A 25 -5.04 44.27 -11.23
N ASN A 26 -3.91 44.77 -10.75
CA ASN A 26 -2.62 44.59 -11.41
C ASN A 26 -2.03 43.18 -11.21
N ALA A 27 -2.61 42.35 -10.34
CA ALA A 27 -2.16 40.98 -10.18
C ALA A 27 -2.48 40.18 -11.44
N ARG A 28 -1.46 39.51 -11.98
CA ARG A 28 -1.43 38.77 -13.26
C ARG A 28 -2.55 37.70 -13.42
N TYR A 29 -3.30 37.40 -12.36
CA TYR A 29 -4.32 36.34 -12.28
C TYR A 29 -5.75 36.82 -12.56
N LEU A 30 -6.00 38.14 -12.59
CA LEU A 30 -7.30 38.73 -12.93
C LEU A 30 -7.37 39.11 -14.42
N ASN A 31 -7.08 38.15 -15.31
CA ASN A 31 -7.17 38.39 -16.75
C ASN A 31 -8.65 38.27 -17.20
N GLU A 32 -9.20 39.31 -17.82
CA GLU A 32 -10.62 39.39 -18.22
C GLU A 32 -11.04 38.30 -19.23
N ASN A 33 -10.07 37.65 -19.88
CA ASN A 33 -10.29 36.59 -20.86
C ASN A 33 -10.44 35.19 -20.25
N ASP A 34 -10.24 35.02 -18.94
CA ASP A 34 -10.36 33.74 -18.26
C ASP A 34 -11.71 33.67 -17.52
N GLY A 35 -12.67 32.93 -18.10
CA GLY A 35 -14.09 32.95 -17.70
C GLY A 35 -14.39 32.54 -16.25
N THR A 36 -13.42 31.96 -15.54
CA THR A 36 -13.52 31.56 -14.14
C THR A 36 -13.55 32.74 -13.16
N ASN A 37 -12.99 33.90 -13.53
CA ASN A 37 -12.86 35.05 -12.61
C ASN A 37 -13.90 36.17 -12.82
N ILE A 38 -14.88 35.96 -13.71
CA ILE A 38 -15.89 36.97 -14.09
C ILE A 38 -16.71 37.44 -12.88
N GLY A 39 -17.07 36.52 -11.97
CA GLY A 39 -17.81 36.86 -10.75
C GLY A 39 -17.03 37.75 -9.78
N ILE A 40 -15.76 37.42 -9.56
CA ILE A 40 -14.85 38.18 -8.69
C ILE A 40 -14.56 39.56 -9.28
N LEU A 41 -14.32 39.65 -10.60
CA LEU A 41 -14.13 40.91 -11.31
C LEU A 41 -15.37 41.82 -11.25
N LYS A 42 -16.57 41.23 -11.38
CA LYS A 42 -17.83 41.98 -11.26
C LYS A 42 -18.03 42.53 -9.85
N ASN A 43 -17.71 41.75 -8.82
CA ASN A 43 -17.79 42.20 -7.42
C ASN A 43 -16.76 43.30 -7.13
N LEU A 44 -15.55 43.17 -7.66
CA LEU A 44 -14.47 44.15 -7.51
C LEU A 44 -14.83 45.49 -8.18
N ASN A 45 -15.38 45.45 -9.40
CA ASN A 45 -15.86 46.65 -10.11
C ASN A 45 -17.05 47.32 -9.39
N ASN A 46 -17.97 46.53 -8.81
CA ASN A 46 -19.07 47.06 -8.02
C ASN A 46 -18.58 47.75 -6.73
N LEU A 47 -17.56 47.19 -6.07
CA LEU A 47 -16.97 47.79 -4.88
C LEU A 47 -16.21 49.08 -5.21
N GLU A 48 -15.46 49.13 -6.32
CA GLU A 48 -14.83 50.37 -6.82
C GLU A 48 -15.88 51.48 -7.04
N LYS A 49 -17.00 51.15 -7.68
CA LYS A 49 -18.09 52.10 -7.92
C LYS A 49 -18.69 52.64 -6.61
N LYS A 50 -18.96 51.78 -5.63
CA LYS A 50 -19.47 52.18 -4.30
C LYS A 50 -18.49 53.08 -3.53
N ILE A 51 -17.18 52.83 -3.67
CA ILE A 51 -16.12 53.64 -3.08
C ILE A 51 -16.06 55.04 -3.71
N ASP A 52 -16.28 55.14 -5.03
CA ASP A 52 -16.29 56.41 -5.76
C ASP A 52 -17.56 57.23 -5.50
N GLU A 53 -18.71 56.58 -5.34
CA GLU A 53 -20.00 57.21 -5.05
C GLU A 53 -20.14 57.65 -3.57
N LYS A 54 -19.18 57.31 -2.70
CA LYS A 54 -19.22 57.54 -1.23
C LYS A 54 -20.50 57.03 -0.56
N ASP A 55 -21.13 56.01 -1.15
CA ASP A 55 -22.53 55.68 -0.92
C ASP A 55 -22.75 54.80 0.33
N ILE A 56 -21.69 54.35 1.02
CA ILE A 56 -21.76 53.40 2.15
C ILE A 56 -20.67 53.70 3.21
N SER A 57 -20.92 53.33 4.47
CA SER A 57 -19.94 53.34 5.57
C SER A 57 -18.63 52.62 5.22
N ASN A 58 -17.50 53.23 5.60
CA ASN A 58 -16.14 52.72 5.33
C ASN A 58 -15.92 51.27 5.79
N ASP A 59 -16.52 50.86 6.91
CA ASP A 59 -16.27 49.53 7.48
C ASP A 59 -16.92 48.42 6.63
N ALA A 60 -18.11 48.67 6.07
CA ALA A 60 -18.77 47.71 5.18
C ALA A 60 -18.00 47.50 3.87
N GLN A 61 -17.32 48.54 3.36
CA GLN A 61 -16.47 48.43 2.18
C GLN A 61 -15.17 47.66 2.46
N ILE A 62 -14.66 47.73 3.69
CA ILE A 62 -13.49 46.96 4.13
C ILE A 62 -13.86 45.48 4.26
N ASP A 63 -15.01 45.15 4.83
CA ASP A 63 -15.48 43.76 4.94
C ASP A 63 -15.74 43.14 3.56
N GLU A 64 -16.38 43.88 2.66
CA GLU A 64 -16.61 43.45 1.26
C GLU A 64 -15.26 43.23 0.53
N PHE A 65 -14.26 44.07 0.77
CA PHE A 65 -12.91 43.89 0.24
C PHE A 65 -12.21 42.64 0.79
N GLN A 66 -12.30 42.39 2.11
CA GLN A 66 -11.70 41.20 2.73
C GLN A 66 -12.31 39.92 2.17
N LYS A 67 -13.63 39.91 1.95
CA LYS A 67 -14.32 38.78 1.33
C LYS A 67 -13.84 38.54 -0.10
N ILE A 68 -13.79 39.59 -0.94
CA ILE A 68 -13.28 39.47 -2.32
C ILE A 68 -11.83 38.96 -2.34
N LYS A 69 -10.99 39.40 -1.39
CA LYS A 69 -9.61 38.94 -1.27
C LYS A 69 -9.52 37.46 -0.88
N HIS A 70 -10.40 36.99 0.00
CA HIS A 70 -10.48 35.60 0.42
C HIS A 70 -10.91 34.70 -0.75
N ASP A 71 -12.00 35.04 -1.43
CA ASP A 71 -12.51 34.31 -2.59
C ASP A 71 -11.46 34.21 -3.71
N LEU A 72 -10.69 35.28 -3.93
CA LEU A 72 -9.58 35.30 -4.89
C LEU A 72 -8.44 34.35 -4.50
N PHE A 73 -8.16 34.21 -3.21
CA PHE A 73 -7.12 33.31 -2.72
C PHE A 73 -7.55 31.85 -2.86
N GLU A 74 -8.80 31.52 -2.53
CA GLU A 74 -9.34 30.17 -2.71
C GLU A 74 -9.34 29.75 -4.18
N SER A 75 -9.83 30.62 -5.08
CA SER A 75 -9.80 30.35 -6.52
C SER A 75 -8.38 30.15 -7.07
N LYS A 76 -7.38 30.82 -6.49
CA LYS A 76 -5.98 30.61 -6.86
C LYS A 76 -5.48 29.22 -6.44
N GLN A 77 -5.85 28.76 -5.25
CA GLN A 77 -5.47 27.43 -4.75
C GLN A 77 -6.13 26.33 -5.61
N GLU A 78 -7.40 26.48 -5.91
CA GLU A 78 -8.14 25.55 -6.77
C GLU A 78 -7.49 25.43 -8.17
N LYS A 79 -7.07 26.54 -8.78
CA LYS A 79 -6.37 26.51 -10.07
C LYS A 79 -5.01 25.82 -10.02
N LEU A 80 -4.24 26.01 -8.95
CA LEU A 80 -2.97 25.31 -8.77
C LEU A 80 -3.20 23.80 -8.64
N PHE A 81 -4.16 23.40 -7.81
CA PHE A 81 -4.55 22.01 -7.64
C PHE A 81 -5.01 21.37 -8.96
N LEU A 82 -5.90 22.03 -9.72
CA LEU A 82 -6.36 21.54 -11.01
C LEU A 82 -5.24 21.45 -12.05
N SER A 83 -4.31 22.41 -12.06
CA SER A 83 -3.14 22.37 -12.94
C SER A 83 -2.26 21.17 -12.63
N ASP A 84 -1.99 20.91 -11.35
CA ASP A 84 -1.18 19.78 -10.92
C ASP A 84 -1.86 18.44 -11.23
N TYR A 85 -3.18 18.38 -11.04
CA TYR A 85 -4.01 17.22 -11.42
C TYR A 85 -4.02 16.97 -12.94
N VAL A 86 -4.14 18.01 -13.77
CA VAL A 86 -4.07 17.85 -15.24
C VAL A 86 -2.68 17.34 -15.66
N ASN A 87 -1.61 17.89 -15.06
CA ASN A 87 -0.24 17.45 -15.34
C ASN A 87 0.00 15.99 -14.94
N SER A 88 -0.57 15.53 -13.81
CA SER A 88 -0.45 14.13 -13.38
C SER A 88 -1.18 13.18 -14.34
N VAL A 89 -2.40 13.53 -14.74
CA VAL A 89 -3.20 12.77 -15.72
C VAL A 89 -2.51 12.70 -17.08
N GLU A 90 -1.90 13.78 -17.55
CA GLU A 90 -1.14 13.78 -18.81
C GLU A 90 0.10 12.87 -18.74
N LYS A 91 0.81 12.87 -17.60
CA LYS A 91 1.95 12.00 -17.35
C LYS A 91 1.53 10.53 -17.35
N GLU A 92 0.43 10.19 -16.69
CA GLU A 92 -0.11 8.83 -16.63
C GLU A 92 -0.55 8.34 -18.02
N ASN A 93 -1.23 9.19 -18.79
CA ASN A 93 -1.66 8.86 -20.16
C ASN A 93 -0.46 8.60 -21.08
N LYS A 94 0.65 9.32 -20.89
CA LYS A 94 1.91 9.05 -21.61
C LYS A 94 2.48 7.67 -21.26
N THR A 95 2.49 7.31 -19.96
CA THR A 95 2.94 6.00 -19.48
C THR A 95 2.07 4.86 -20.04
N ILE A 96 0.74 5.00 -20.02
CA ILE A 96 -0.20 4.03 -20.59
C ILE A 96 0.05 3.84 -22.09
N LYS A 97 0.27 4.94 -22.83
CA LYS A 97 0.55 4.89 -24.27
C LYS A 97 1.87 4.19 -24.58
N GLU A 98 2.88 4.33 -23.73
CA GLU A 98 4.15 3.61 -23.85
C GLU A 98 4.00 2.12 -23.53
N LYS A 99 3.24 1.77 -22.47
CA LYS A 99 2.92 0.37 -22.11
C LYS A 99 2.18 -0.32 -23.25
N TYR A 100 1.15 0.32 -23.82
CA TYR A 100 0.40 -0.22 -24.96
C TYR A 100 1.29 -0.44 -26.20
N LYS A 101 2.24 0.47 -26.47
CA LYS A 101 3.21 0.28 -27.57
C LYS A 101 4.13 -0.91 -27.34
N ARG A 102 4.64 -1.11 -26.11
CA ARG A 102 5.49 -2.27 -25.76
C ARG A 102 4.72 -3.57 -25.89
N GLU A 103 3.50 -3.65 -25.37
CA GLU A 103 2.67 -4.87 -25.47
C GLU A 103 2.35 -5.21 -26.93
N LYS A 104 2.05 -4.20 -27.76
CA LYS A 104 1.83 -4.39 -29.20
C LYS A 104 3.09 -4.89 -29.91
N GLN A 105 4.28 -4.43 -29.50
CA GLN A 105 5.55 -4.91 -30.04
C GLN A 105 5.82 -6.37 -29.63
N ILE A 106 5.67 -6.71 -28.35
CA ILE A 106 5.82 -8.08 -27.83
C ILE A 106 4.88 -9.04 -28.56
N ARG A 107 3.63 -8.63 -28.84
CA ARG A 107 2.68 -9.45 -29.59
C ARG A 107 3.18 -9.74 -31.01
N ARG A 108 3.76 -8.75 -31.70
CA ARG A 108 4.33 -8.93 -33.05
C ARG A 108 5.56 -9.83 -33.04
N GLU A 109 6.43 -9.67 -32.04
CA GLU A 109 7.62 -10.52 -31.87
C GLU A 109 7.21 -11.99 -31.64
N LYS A 110 6.21 -12.24 -30.79
CA LYS A 110 5.64 -13.59 -30.59
C LYS A 110 4.99 -14.16 -31.86
N GLU A 111 4.36 -13.33 -32.68
CA GLU A 111 3.80 -13.78 -33.96
C GLU A 111 4.91 -14.14 -34.97
N GLN A 112 6.00 -13.37 -35.02
CA GLN A 112 7.17 -13.70 -35.84
C GLN A 112 7.87 -14.98 -35.37
N GLU A 113 8.05 -15.16 -34.07
CA GLU A 113 8.62 -16.38 -33.49
C GLU A 113 7.79 -17.63 -33.87
N LYS A 114 6.46 -17.53 -33.82
CA LYS A 114 5.57 -18.60 -34.30
C LYS A 114 5.72 -18.90 -35.79
N LEU A 115 5.99 -17.89 -36.62
CA LEU A 115 6.24 -18.09 -38.05
C LEU A 115 7.59 -18.76 -38.30
N PHE A 116 8.65 -18.35 -37.58
CA PHE A 116 9.97 -19.00 -37.64
C PHE A 116 9.91 -20.46 -37.19
N LEU A 117 9.26 -20.75 -36.06
CA LEU A 117 9.06 -22.12 -35.56
C LEU A 117 8.27 -22.98 -36.56
N LYS A 118 7.26 -22.40 -37.21
CA LYS A 118 6.49 -23.12 -38.24
C LYS A 118 7.34 -23.41 -39.49
N GLU A 119 8.21 -22.49 -39.88
CA GLU A 119 9.13 -22.65 -41.01
C GLU A 119 10.23 -23.67 -40.72
N GLU A 120 10.78 -23.68 -39.50
CA GLU A 120 11.75 -24.64 -38.99
C GLU A 120 11.17 -26.07 -38.92
N VAL A 121 9.94 -26.21 -38.41
CA VAL A 121 9.22 -27.49 -38.40
C VAL A 121 8.93 -27.99 -39.82
N LEU A 122 8.60 -27.10 -40.77
CA LEU A 122 8.35 -27.45 -42.17
C LEU A 122 9.64 -27.84 -42.91
N THR A 123 10.79 -27.29 -42.54
CA THR A 123 12.11 -27.66 -43.08
C THR A 123 12.56 -29.01 -42.51
N GLU A 124 12.40 -29.27 -41.21
CA GLU A 124 12.67 -30.58 -40.60
C GLU A 124 11.72 -31.70 -41.12
N GLN A 125 10.45 -31.38 -41.38
CA GLN A 125 9.49 -32.35 -41.94
C GLN A 125 9.81 -32.73 -43.40
N LYS A 126 10.40 -31.82 -44.18
CA LYS A 126 10.89 -32.12 -45.54
C LYS A 126 12.10 -33.06 -45.52
N GLU A 127 12.98 -32.94 -44.52
CA GLU A 127 14.15 -33.81 -44.35
C GLU A 127 13.78 -35.18 -43.77
N LYS A 128 12.83 -35.26 -42.83
CA LYS A 128 12.38 -36.54 -42.20
C LYS A 128 11.46 -37.41 -43.07
N ASN A 129 10.85 -36.87 -44.13
CA ASN A 129 9.94 -37.62 -45.01
C ASN A 129 10.64 -38.63 -45.94
N ILE A 130 11.97 -38.62 -46.04
CA ILE A 130 12.74 -39.57 -46.87
C ILE A 130 13.09 -40.85 -46.08
N ALA A 131 13.12 -40.83 -44.74
CA ALA A 131 13.69 -41.92 -43.93
C ALA A 131 12.68 -42.83 -43.18
N THR A 132 11.37 -42.53 -43.15
CA THR A 132 10.49 -43.02 -42.06
C THR A 132 9.34 -43.96 -42.45
N LYS A 133 9.31 -44.56 -43.65
CA LYS A 133 8.21 -45.46 -44.05
C LYS A 133 8.16 -46.85 -43.37
N LYS A 134 9.13 -47.25 -42.55
CA LYS A 134 9.17 -48.59 -41.92
C LYS A 134 9.09 -48.66 -40.39
N TYR A 135 9.23 -47.55 -39.66
CA TYR A 135 9.32 -47.56 -38.18
C TYR A 135 8.04 -47.12 -37.44
N TYR A 136 6.96 -46.82 -38.16
CA TYR A 136 5.75 -46.22 -37.58
C TYR A 136 4.93 -47.15 -36.68
N LYS A 137 5.06 -48.48 -36.85
CA LYS A 137 4.27 -49.45 -36.07
C LYS A 137 4.83 -49.73 -34.66
N VAL A 138 6.12 -49.50 -34.43
CA VAL A 138 6.76 -49.72 -33.12
C VAL A 138 6.63 -48.49 -32.21
N LEU A 139 6.59 -47.28 -32.80
CA LEU A 139 6.50 -46.02 -32.06
C LEU A 139 5.12 -45.74 -31.42
N ILE A 140 4.03 -46.26 -32.00
CA ILE A 140 2.68 -46.04 -31.45
C ILE A 140 2.48 -46.78 -30.12
N LEU A 141 3.08 -47.97 -29.94
CA LEU A 141 3.03 -48.69 -28.67
C LEU A 141 3.92 -48.04 -27.59
N SER A 142 5.07 -47.47 -27.96
CA SER A 142 5.93 -46.75 -27.01
C SER A 142 5.39 -45.37 -26.62
N ALA A 143 4.67 -44.69 -27.52
CA ALA A 143 4.08 -43.38 -27.26
C ALA A 143 2.97 -43.42 -26.21
N ILE A 144 2.20 -44.51 -26.13
CA ILE A 144 1.16 -44.67 -25.09
C ILE A 144 1.81 -44.80 -23.70
N ILE A 145 2.94 -45.50 -23.59
CA ILE A 145 3.68 -45.65 -22.33
C ILE A 145 4.37 -44.33 -21.94
N VAL A 146 4.96 -43.61 -22.90
CA VAL A 146 5.64 -42.34 -22.63
C VAL A 146 4.66 -41.23 -22.26
N VAL A 147 3.50 -41.12 -22.92
CA VAL A 147 2.46 -40.12 -22.56
C VAL A 147 1.85 -40.39 -21.18
N SER A 148 1.73 -41.66 -20.79
CA SER A 148 1.30 -42.05 -19.43
C SER A 148 2.34 -41.67 -18.37
N ILE A 149 3.63 -41.78 -18.70
CA ILE A 149 4.72 -41.48 -17.76
C ILE A 149 4.99 -39.97 -17.69
N THR A 150 4.91 -39.21 -18.79
CA THR A 150 5.19 -37.76 -18.80
C THR A 150 4.06 -36.90 -18.24
N SER A 151 2.80 -37.31 -18.37
CA SER A 151 1.68 -36.62 -17.73
C SER A 151 1.69 -36.81 -16.20
N VAL A 152 2.09 -38.00 -15.74
CA VAL A 152 2.33 -38.28 -14.32
C VAL A 152 3.58 -37.53 -13.82
N TYR A 153 4.65 -37.40 -14.63
CA TYR A 153 5.87 -36.68 -14.24
C TYR A 153 5.68 -35.17 -14.06
N TYR A 154 4.92 -34.50 -14.95
CA TYR A 154 4.63 -33.06 -14.83
C TYR A 154 3.70 -32.74 -13.66
N VAL A 155 2.72 -33.61 -13.37
CA VAL A 155 1.84 -33.46 -12.21
C VAL A 155 2.60 -33.75 -10.90
N LEU A 156 3.48 -34.76 -10.87
CA LEU A 156 4.29 -35.08 -9.69
C LEU A 156 5.35 -34.01 -9.37
N PHE A 157 5.98 -33.39 -10.37
CA PHE A 157 7.00 -32.36 -10.10
C PHE A 157 6.42 -31.02 -9.65
N MET A 158 5.23 -30.63 -10.14
CA MET A 158 4.52 -29.43 -9.66
C MET A 158 3.95 -29.61 -8.24
N GLU A 159 3.53 -30.83 -7.89
CA GLU A 159 3.07 -31.17 -6.54
C GLU A 159 4.21 -31.16 -5.51
N LEU A 160 5.45 -31.45 -5.94
CA LEU A 160 6.65 -31.43 -5.09
C LEU A 160 7.14 -30.02 -4.73
N GLU A 161 6.94 -29.00 -5.58
CA GLU A 161 7.45 -27.65 -5.31
C GLU A 161 6.59 -26.86 -4.31
N GLY A 162 5.28 -27.08 -4.26
CA GLY A 162 4.40 -26.44 -3.27
C GLY A 162 4.49 -27.09 -1.89
N GLN A 163 4.56 -28.43 -1.84
CA GLN A 163 4.61 -29.19 -0.58
C GLN A 163 5.86 -28.89 0.27
N LYS A 164 6.96 -28.45 -0.33
CA LYS A 164 8.18 -28.08 0.42
C LYS A 164 7.99 -26.84 1.31
N TYR A 165 6.96 -26.04 1.05
CA TYR A 165 6.63 -24.85 1.83
C TYR A 165 5.59 -25.13 2.91
N LEU A 166 5.08 -26.36 3.01
CA LEU A 166 4.16 -26.74 4.08
C LEU A 166 4.85 -26.60 5.43
N VAL A 167 4.23 -25.84 6.33
CA VAL A 167 4.69 -25.67 7.70
C VAL A 167 3.76 -26.46 8.61
N ASN A 168 4.33 -27.35 9.42
CA ASN A 168 3.58 -28.17 10.35
C ASN A 168 3.75 -27.59 11.76
N PHE A 169 2.68 -27.03 12.32
CA PHE A 169 2.70 -26.32 13.59
C PHE A 169 1.35 -26.49 14.31
N ASP A 170 1.35 -26.31 15.63
CA ASP A 170 0.09 -26.33 16.37
C ASP A 170 -0.70 -25.04 16.10
N PRO A 171 -2.04 -25.06 15.99
CA PRO A 171 -2.82 -23.86 15.74
C PRO A 171 -2.56 -22.73 16.74
N GLN A 172 -2.18 -21.56 16.24
CA GLN A 172 -1.77 -20.42 17.08
C GLN A 172 -2.94 -19.46 17.31
N SER A 173 -3.05 -18.94 18.52
CA SER A 173 -4.06 -17.97 18.92
C SER A 173 -3.42 -16.68 19.39
N THR A 174 -3.89 -15.57 18.82
CA THR A 174 -3.27 -14.26 19.03
C THR A 174 -4.28 -13.26 19.60
N GLN A 175 -3.78 -12.14 20.12
CA GLN A 175 -4.61 -11.04 20.58
C GLN A 175 -4.17 -9.72 19.96
N TYR A 176 -5.11 -9.02 19.33
CA TYR A 176 -4.88 -7.70 18.77
C TYR A 176 -5.68 -6.62 19.52
N ALA A 177 -5.04 -5.50 19.83
CA ALA A 177 -5.69 -4.35 20.46
C ALA A 177 -5.12 -3.02 19.94
N ILE A 178 -6.03 -2.09 19.64
CA ILE A 178 -5.70 -0.70 19.30
C ILE A 178 -6.11 0.18 20.48
N GLN A 179 -5.21 1.05 20.92
CA GLN A 179 -5.43 1.95 22.04
C GLN A 179 -5.16 3.40 21.63
N ASN A 180 -6.03 4.32 22.02
CA ASN A 180 -5.75 5.74 21.86
C ASN A 180 -4.73 6.23 22.92
N LEU A 181 -4.35 7.51 22.85
CA LEU A 181 -3.41 8.13 23.79
C LEU A 181 -3.88 8.15 25.26
N ASN A 182 -5.18 7.94 25.52
CA ASN A 182 -5.72 7.81 26.87
C ASN A 182 -5.66 6.36 27.40
N GLY A 183 -5.29 5.40 26.55
CA GLY A 183 -5.28 3.97 26.86
C GLY A 183 -6.64 3.29 26.66
N ASP A 184 -7.62 3.98 26.08
CA ASP A 184 -8.92 3.38 25.77
C ASP A 184 -8.78 2.48 24.55
N LYS A 185 -9.37 1.28 24.63
CA LYS A 185 -9.45 0.38 23.47
C LYS A 185 -10.43 0.93 22.45
N ILE A 186 -9.99 1.02 21.21
CA ILE A 186 -10.81 1.45 20.08
C ILE A 186 -10.79 0.40 18.98
N ASP A 187 -11.81 0.42 18.12
CA ASP A 187 -11.92 -0.45 16.95
C ASP A 187 -12.02 0.46 15.71
N THR A 188 -10.88 0.63 15.03
CA THR A 188 -10.76 1.52 13.87
C THR A 188 -9.64 1.06 12.95
N TRP A 189 -9.59 1.61 11.74
CA TRP A 189 -8.50 1.42 10.80
C TRP A 189 -7.34 2.36 11.16
N VAL A 190 -6.10 1.90 11.03
CA VAL A 190 -4.92 2.68 11.43
C VAL A 190 -3.76 2.41 10.48
N THR A 191 -2.91 3.42 10.26
CA THR A 191 -1.75 3.32 9.35
C THR A 191 -0.56 4.06 9.91
N TRP A 192 0.64 3.68 9.49
CA TRP A 192 1.83 4.50 9.72
C TRP A 192 1.81 5.75 8.83
N ARG A 193 2.30 6.89 9.34
CA ARG A 193 2.42 8.16 8.60
C ARG A 193 3.87 8.55 8.34
N LEU A 194 4.70 7.57 8.04
CA LEU A 194 6.14 7.77 7.80
C LEU A 194 6.39 8.47 6.46
N ALA A 195 7.44 9.28 6.39
CA ALA A 195 7.91 9.81 5.12
C ALA A 195 8.52 8.69 4.24
N GLU A 196 8.53 8.86 2.91
CA GLU A 196 8.96 7.84 1.94
C GLU A 196 10.35 7.23 2.24
N GLU A 197 11.25 8.04 2.79
CA GLU A 197 12.63 7.63 3.08
C GLU A 197 12.87 7.26 4.56
N GLU A 198 11.84 7.35 5.40
CA GLU A 198 11.92 7.10 6.82
C GLU A 198 12.00 5.60 7.13
N ILE A 199 12.75 5.26 8.18
CA ILE A 199 13.02 3.88 8.57
C ILE A 199 12.09 3.52 9.73
N LEU A 200 11.34 2.42 9.59
CA LEU A 200 10.61 1.82 10.69
C LEU A 200 11.60 1.09 11.61
N HIS A 201 11.82 1.65 12.80
CA HIS A 201 12.75 1.08 13.77
C HIS A 201 12.06 -0.01 14.59
N VAL A 202 12.56 -1.25 14.47
CA VAL A 202 12.07 -2.40 15.23
C VAL A 202 13.11 -2.78 16.28
N SER A 203 12.71 -2.78 17.55
CA SER A 203 13.54 -3.25 18.66
C SER A 203 13.14 -4.64 19.09
N LEU A 204 14.09 -5.58 19.09
CA LEU A 204 13.93 -6.91 19.65
C LEU A 204 14.46 -6.93 21.08
N LEU A 205 13.58 -7.22 22.04
CA LEU A 205 13.90 -7.31 23.46
C LEU A 205 14.07 -8.76 23.91
N ASN A 206 15.01 -8.94 24.85
CA ASN A 206 15.39 -10.23 25.43
C ASN A 206 16.01 -11.23 24.43
N SER A 207 16.49 -10.81 23.25
CA SER A 207 17.14 -11.73 22.29
C SER A 207 18.33 -12.46 22.90
N ASP A 208 19.04 -11.81 23.82
CA ASP A 208 20.19 -12.35 24.57
C ASP A 208 19.87 -13.58 25.45
N LYS A 209 18.59 -13.83 25.72
CA LYS A 209 18.14 -14.97 26.53
C LYS A 209 17.86 -16.23 25.71
N TYR A 210 17.80 -16.12 24.39
CA TYR A 210 17.35 -17.17 23.49
C TYR A 210 18.44 -17.57 22.50
N ASP A 211 18.25 -18.72 21.83
CA ASP A 211 19.17 -19.19 20.79
C ASP A 211 19.20 -18.18 19.62
N GLU A 212 20.37 -18.02 18.99
CA GLU A 212 20.57 -17.16 17.82
C GLU A 212 19.58 -17.49 16.69
N LYS A 213 19.18 -18.76 16.56
CA LYS A 213 18.17 -19.20 15.59
C LYS A 213 16.84 -18.47 15.72
N ILE A 214 16.40 -18.16 16.94
CA ILE A 214 15.15 -17.41 17.16
C ILE A 214 15.30 -16.01 16.56
N THR A 215 16.45 -15.38 16.79
CA THR A 215 16.75 -14.06 16.23
C THR A 215 16.83 -14.11 14.70
N ASP A 216 17.37 -15.19 14.12
CA ASP A 216 17.43 -15.39 12.68
C ASP A 216 16.04 -15.62 12.05
N SER A 217 15.17 -16.38 12.71
CA SER A 217 13.76 -16.53 12.31
C SER A 217 13.02 -15.19 12.33
N ILE A 218 13.23 -14.36 13.36
CA ILE A 218 12.67 -13.00 13.42
C ILE A 218 13.20 -12.12 12.28
N LYS A 219 14.52 -12.16 12.02
CA LYS A 219 15.13 -11.44 10.88
C LYS A 219 14.54 -11.89 9.55
N SER A 220 14.34 -13.19 9.35
CA SER A 220 13.74 -13.75 8.14
C SER A 220 12.32 -13.20 7.91
N VAL A 221 11.48 -13.23 8.94
CA VAL A 221 10.10 -12.70 8.86
C VAL A 221 10.05 -11.21 8.57
N LEU A 222 10.97 -10.42 9.12
CA LEU A 222 10.94 -8.97 8.95
C LEU A 222 11.63 -8.51 7.66
N LEU A 223 12.78 -9.09 7.34
CA LEU A 223 13.74 -8.54 6.36
C LEU A 223 13.84 -9.36 5.07
N SER A 224 13.24 -10.55 5.00
CA SER A 224 13.26 -11.33 3.77
C SER A 224 12.46 -10.64 2.67
N GLU A 225 13.07 -10.59 1.48
CA GLU A 225 12.44 -10.15 0.23
C GLU A 225 12.04 -11.34 -0.66
N GLU A 226 12.19 -12.57 -0.17
CA GLU A 226 11.94 -13.77 -0.96
C GLU A 226 10.45 -13.96 -1.26
N ILE A 227 10.17 -14.14 -2.55
CA ILE A 227 8.86 -14.49 -3.10
C ILE A 227 8.85 -15.99 -3.42
N ILE A 228 7.84 -16.69 -2.93
CA ILE A 228 7.60 -18.09 -3.22
C ILE A 228 6.32 -18.25 -4.05
N LEU A 229 6.28 -19.30 -4.85
CA LEU A 229 5.13 -19.68 -5.66
C LEU A 229 4.47 -20.91 -5.05
N ILE A 230 3.19 -20.78 -4.69
CA ILE A 230 2.40 -21.88 -4.15
C ILE A 230 1.22 -22.13 -5.09
N ASP A 231 0.99 -23.39 -5.43
CA ASP A 231 -0.17 -23.78 -6.25
C ASP A 231 -1.46 -23.41 -5.50
N LYS A 232 -2.34 -22.64 -6.15
CA LYS A 232 -3.59 -22.12 -5.58
C LYS A 232 -4.54 -23.23 -5.14
N SER A 233 -4.40 -24.45 -5.68
CA SER A 233 -5.18 -25.61 -5.21
C SER A 233 -4.75 -26.10 -3.83
N LEU A 234 -3.50 -25.84 -3.40
CA LEU A 234 -2.99 -26.24 -2.09
C LEU A 234 -3.53 -25.34 -0.96
N VAL A 235 -3.87 -24.10 -1.28
CA VAL A 235 -4.42 -23.09 -0.34
C VAL A 235 -5.92 -22.83 -0.52
N GLY A 236 -6.56 -23.53 -1.47
CA GLY A 236 -8.00 -23.42 -1.74
C GLY A 236 -8.46 -22.13 -2.42
N THR A 237 -7.55 -21.44 -3.12
CA THR A 237 -7.79 -20.14 -3.80
C THR A 237 -7.82 -20.24 -5.33
N GLY A 238 -7.84 -21.44 -5.89
CA GLY A 238 -7.87 -21.61 -7.34
C GLY A 238 -7.69 -23.05 -7.84
N PRO A 239 -7.76 -23.26 -9.17
CA PRO A 239 -7.60 -24.57 -9.79
C PRO A 239 -6.13 -25.05 -9.76
N LYS A 240 -5.94 -26.38 -9.73
CA LYS A 240 -4.62 -27.03 -9.75
C LYS A 240 -3.82 -26.61 -11.00
N GLY A 241 -2.54 -26.34 -10.83
CA GLY A 241 -1.63 -25.88 -11.88
C GLY A 241 -1.64 -24.36 -12.09
N THR A 242 -2.29 -23.59 -11.22
CA THR A 242 -2.18 -22.13 -11.15
C THR A 242 -1.46 -21.74 -9.88
N ASN A 243 -0.53 -20.78 -9.95
CA ASN A 243 0.27 -20.36 -8.80
C ASN A 243 -0.19 -18.99 -8.28
N GLY A 244 -0.16 -18.82 -6.96
CA GLY A 244 -0.21 -17.52 -6.29
C GLY A 244 1.17 -17.12 -5.80
N PHE A 245 1.39 -15.82 -5.64
CA PHE A 245 2.61 -15.28 -5.06
C PHE A 245 2.46 -15.15 -3.55
N TYR A 246 3.50 -15.53 -2.81
CA TYR A 246 3.56 -15.39 -1.36
C TYR A 246 4.92 -14.85 -0.95
N PHE A 247 4.98 -14.21 0.20
CA PHE A 247 6.20 -13.61 0.72
C PHE A 247 6.58 -14.28 2.04
N THR A 248 7.86 -14.62 2.15
CA THR A 248 8.41 -15.22 3.38
C THR A 248 8.62 -14.19 4.49
N GLY A 249 8.76 -12.91 4.12
CA GLY A 249 8.89 -11.79 5.05
C GLY A 249 8.26 -10.48 4.57
N TRP A 250 8.09 -9.56 5.52
CA TRP A 250 7.37 -8.30 5.33
C TRP A 250 8.12 -7.30 4.47
N ALA A 251 9.45 -7.27 4.47
CA ALA A 251 10.21 -6.40 3.55
C ALA A 251 9.81 -6.63 2.09
N GLY A 252 9.78 -7.89 1.63
CA GLY A 252 9.33 -8.25 0.28
C GLY A 252 7.88 -7.88 0.00
N ALA A 253 6.98 -8.20 0.94
CA ALA A 253 5.55 -7.92 0.81
C ALA A 253 5.26 -6.41 0.71
N LEU A 254 5.85 -5.60 1.59
CA LEU A 254 5.68 -4.15 1.62
C LEU A 254 6.30 -3.50 0.40
N GLN A 255 7.48 -3.96 -0.03
CA GLN A 255 8.10 -3.51 -1.27
C GLN A 255 7.20 -3.81 -2.48
N TYR A 256 6.55 -4.97 -2.52
CA TYR A 256 5.62 -5.32 -3.60
C TYR A 256 4.36 -4.43 -3.58
N ALA A 257 3.83 -4.11 -2.40
CA ALA A 257 2.67 -3.23 -2.24
C ALA A 257 2.89 -1.85 -2.87
N THR A 258 4.12 -1.32 -2.82
CA THR A 258 4.47 0.00 -3.42
C THR A 258 4.39 0.07 -4.94
N HIS A 259 4.19 -1.06 -5.64
CA HIS A 259 3.90 -1.02 -7.08
C HIS A 259 2.58 -0.30 -7.41
N THR A 260 1.69 -0.20 -6.42
CA THR A 260 0.48 0.61 -6.48
C THR A 260 0.73 1.91 -5.71
N GLN A 261 0.42 3.04 -6.34
CA GLN A 261 0.50 4.33 -5.66
C GLN A 261 -0.66 4.46 -4.68
N THR A 262 -0.35 4.81 -3.43
CA THR A 262 -1.30 4.97 -2.33
C THR A 262 -1.28 6.41 -1.80
N LEU A 263 -2.35 6.80 -1.11
CA LEU A 263 -2.45 8.09 -0.42
C LEU A 263 -1.35 8.31 0.64
N PHE A 264 -0.98 7.25 1.35
CA PHE A 264 0.02 7.26 2.41
C PHE A 264 1.20 6.35 2.06
N ASN A 265 2.41 6.71 2.51
CA ASN A 265 3.59 5.90 2.22
C ASN A 265 3.55 4.58 2.99
N ILE A 266 3.73 3.47 2.27
CA ILE A 266 3.88 2.16 2.87
C ILE A 266 5.33 2.05 3.40
N PRO A 267 5.55 1.75 4.70
CA PRO A 267 6.89 1.61 5.26
C PRO A 267 7.64 0.42 4.64
N THR A 268 8.60 0.66 3.76
CA THR A 268 9.40 -0.42 3.13
C THR A 268 10.75 -0.63 3.80
N LYS A 269 11.24 0.37 4.54
CA LYS A 269 12.56 0.33 5.18
C LYS A 269 12.44 -0.09 6.63
N ILE A 270 12.72 -1.36 6.90
CA ILE A 270 12.68 -1.92 8.26
C ILE A 270 14.12 -2.05 8.78
N LYS A 271 14.37 -1.54 9.99
CA LYS A 271 15.64 -1.76 10.69
C LYS A 271 15.40 -2.46 12.01
N LEU A 272 15.87 -3.71 12.09
CA LEU A 272 15.89 -4.47 13.34
C LEU A 272 17.13 -4.12 14.16
N VAL A 273 16.93 -3.84 15.44
CA VAL A 273 17.99 -3.63 16.43
C VAL A 273 17.69 -4.51 17.64
N GLU A 274 18.66 -5.30 18.06
CA GLU A 274 18.60 -6.01 19.33
C GLU A 274 18.94 -5.04 20.45
N SER A 275 18.06 -4.94 21.45
CA SER A 275 18.20 -3.96 22.51
C SER A 275 17.71 -4.50 23.85
N SER A 276 18.29 -4.02 24.93
CA SER A 276 17.78 -4.23 26.29
C SER A 276 16.79 -3.14 26.73
N ILE A 277 16.67 -2.06 25.94
CA ILE A 277 15.83 -0.89 26.18
C ILE A 277 14.87 -0.77 24.99
N GLY A 278 13.56 -0.80 25.25
CA GLY A 278 12.49 -0.78 24.23
C GLY A 278 12.39 0.53 23.46
N GLU A 279 13.42 0.83 22.68
CA GLU A 279 13.57 2.04 21.88
C GLU A 279 13.29 1.71 20.41
N GLY A 280 12.28 2.33 19.82
CA GLY A 280 11.89 2.10 18.43
C GLY A 280 10.42 2.38 18.21
N ASP A 281 9.98 2.30 16.95
CA ASP A 281 8.57 2.47 16.55
C ASP A 281 7.78 1.20 16.86
N VAL A 282 8.44 0.05 16.67
CA VAL A 282 7.92 -1.27 17.00
C VAL A 282 8.83 -1.90 18.05
N THR A 283 8.25 -2.51 19.09
CA THR A 283 8.97 -3.34 20.05
C THR A 283 8.46 -4.76 19.99
N ILE A 284 9.34 -5.73 19.74
CA ILE A 284 9.06 -7.16 19.83
C ILE A 284 9.67 -7.66 21.14
N LEU A 285 8.84 -8.17 22.04
CA LEU A 285 9.24 -8.73 23.32
C LEU A 285 9.10 -10.25 23.30
N LEU A 286 10.23 -10.94 23.51
CA LEU A 286 10.26 -12.38 23.79
C LEU A 286 10.06 -12.63 25.29
N SER A 287 9.09 -13.48 25.63
CA SER A 287 8.69 -13.76 27.01
C SER A 287 8.66 -15.26 27.32
N GLU A 288 9.25 -15.66 28.44
CA GLU A 288 9.12 -17.00 29.04
C GLU A 288 7.75 -17.22 29.72
N ILE A 289 7.00 -16.15 29.97
CA ILE A 289 5.72 -16.20 30.70
C ILE A 289 4.60 -16.59 29.75
N LYS A 290 3.77 -17.54 30.17
CA LYS A 290 2.50 -17.91 29.52
C LYS A 290 1.45 -16.82 29.68
N ASN A 291 0.71 -16.53 28.61
CA ASN A 291 -0.46 -15.68 28.73
C ASN A 291 -1.56 -16.38 29.56
N PRO A 292 -2.18 -15.71 30.56
CA PRO A 292 -3.20 -16.33 31.41
C PRO A 292 -4.46 -16.74 30.65
N ASN A 293 -4.71 -16.16 29.47
CA ASN A 293 -5.85 -16.49 28.61
C ASN A 293 -5.49 -17.50 27.51
N GLY A 294 -4.25 -17.99 27.46
CA GLY A 294 -3.79 -18.99 26.49
C GLY A 294 -3.47 -18.45 25.10
N PHE A 295 -3.23 -17.13 24.95
CA PHE A 295 -2.71 -16.56 23.70
C PHE A 295 -1.20 -16.78 23.56
N ASP A 296 -0.75 -17.11 22.35
CA ASP A 296 0.65 -17.33 21.99
C ASP A 296 1.36 -16.00 21.72
N ALA A 297 0.62 -14.99 21.26
CA ALA A 297 1.12 -13.63 21.13
C ALA A 297 0.05 -12.56 21.31
N LYS A 298 0.54 -11.32 21.43
CA LYS A 298 -0.30 -10.12 21.51
C LYS A 298 0.35 -8.94 20.79
N THR A 299 -0.41 -8.25 19.97
CA THR A 299 -0.06 -6.93 19.41
C THR A 299 -0.92 -5.83 20.03
N ASP A 300 -0.25 -4.82 20.59
CA ASP A 300 -0.83 -3.57 21.05
C ASP A 300 -0.36 -2.43 20.15
N LEU A 301 -1.29 -1.65 19.60
CA LEU A 301 -0.99 -0.39 18.92
C LEU A 301 -1.40 0.79 19.78
N VAL A 302 -0.54 1.82 19.82
CA VAL A 302 -0.87 3.14 20.36
C VAL A 302 -1.03 4.09 19.18
N VAL A 303 -2.18 4.75 19.10
CA VAL A 303 -2.56 5.52 17.91
C VAL A 303 -3.07 6.91 18.27
N ASP A 304 -2.91 7.84 17.32
CA ASP A 304 -3.65 9.10 17.33
C ASP A 304 -5.01 8.86 16.68
N GLU A 305 -6.06 8.86 17.50
CA GLU A 305 -7.44 8.62 17.08
C GLU A 305 -7.96 9.69 16.11
N THR A 306 -7.40 10.90 16.13
CA THR A 306 -7.86 11.99 15.25
C THR A 306 -7.32 11.85 13.83
N THR A 307 -6.11 11.31 13.67
CA THR A 307 -5.43 11.15 12.38
C THR A 307 -5.38 9.70 11.88
N HIS A 308 -5.84 8.76 12.71
CA HIS A 308 -5.77 7.31 12.47
C HIS A 308 -4.32 6.84 12.24
N GLU A 309 -3.38 7.48 12.93
CA GLU A 309 -1.94 7.25 12.81
C GLU A 309 -1.44 6.31 13.89
N ILE A 310 -0.69 5.28 13.49
CA ILE A 310 0.06 4.44 14.43
C ILE A 310 1.26 5.24 14.93
N LEU A 311 1.36 5.39 16.25
CA LEU A 311 2.46 6.10 16.92
C LEU A 311 3.49 5.12 17.48
N LYS A 312 3.02 3.99 18.02
CA LYS A 312 3.86 2.88 18.52
C LYS A 312 3.16 1.55 18.37
N ALA A 313 3.94 0.50 18.16
CA ALA A 313 3.47 -0.87 18.18
C ALA A 313 4.29 -1.72 19.15
N ARG A 314 3.63 -2.66 19.83
CA ARG A 314 4.27 -3.62 20.71
C ARG A 314 3.73 -5.02 20.44
N VAL A 315 4.63 -5.91 20.05
CA VAL A 315 4.38 -7.34 19.93
C VAL A 315 4.97 -8.02 21.16
N THR A 316 4.21 -8.90 21.81
CA THR A 316 4.71 -9.82 22.84
C THR A 316 4.46 -11.24 22.40
N ILE A 317 5.53 -12.02 22.25
CA ILE A 317 5.45 -13.46 21.99
C ILE A 317 5.63 -14.17 23.33
N PHE A 318 4.65 -14.97 23.73
CA PHE A 318 4.60 -15.66 25.01
C PHE A 318 5.19 -17.06 24.91
N ASP A 319 5.59 -17.60 26.06
CA ASP A 319 6.05 -18.98 26.21
C ASP A 319 7.11 -19.44 25.20
N VAL A 320 8.05 -18.54 24.85
CA VAL A 320 9.02 -18.74 23.75
C VAL A 320 9.83 -20.03 23.90
N ASP A 321 10.12 -20.46 25.12
CA ASP A 321 10.87 -21.70 25.39
C ASP A 321 10.14 -22.99 24.95
N ASN A 322 8.83 -22.91 24.73
CA ASN A 322 8.00 -24.04 24.29
C ASN A 322 7.55 -23.92 22.83
N LEU A 323 7.97 -22.86 22.12
CA LEU A 323 7.67 -22.65 20.71
C LEU A 323 8.82 -23.16 19.84
N THR A 324 8.49 -23.75 18.70
CA THR A 324 9.45 -24.04 17.64
C THR A 324 9.81 -22.79 16.84
N ASP A 325 10.97 -22.81 16.16
CA ASP A 325 11.39 -21.74 15.26
C ASP A 325 10.29 -21.41 14.23
N SER A 326 9.65 -22.43 13.66
CA SER A 326 8.54 -22.26 12.71
C SER A 326 7.31 -21.61 13.35
N GLU A 327 6.93 -21.99 14.57
CA GLU A 327 5.81 -21.34 15.28
C GLU A 327 6.09 -19.87 15.53
N ILE A 328 7.30 -19.52 15.96
CA ILE A 328 7.72 -18.12 16.13
C ILE A 328 7.61 -17.35 14.81
N GLU A 329 8.03 -17.95 13.70
CA GLU A 329 7.90 -17.30 12.40
C GLU A 329 6.43 -17.09 12.00
N VAL A 330 5.57 -18.08 12.20
CA VAL A 330 4.14 -18.00 11.89
C VAL A 330 3.46 -16.92 12.72
N ILE A 331 3.66 -16.97 14.03
CA ILE A 331 3.14 -15.98 14.98
C ILE A 331 3.60 -14.60 14.55
N LEU A 332 4.91 -14.39 14.36
CA LEU A 332 5.43 -13.07 14.07
C LEU A 332 4.98 -12.55 12.69
N ARG A 333 4.85 -13.41 11.67
CA ARG A 333 4.31 -12.99 10.37
C ARG A 333 2.92 -12.41 10.53
N HIS A 334 2.06 -13.06 11.33
CA HIS A 334 0.72 -12.58 11.64
C HIS A 334 0.73 -11.30 12.48
N GLU A 335 1.44 -11.30 13.61
CA GLU A 335 1.52 -10.12 14.50
C GLU A 335 2.08 -8.90 13.78
N PHE A 336 3.04 -9.10 12.88
CA PHE A 336 3.59 -7.98 12.14
C PHE A 336 2.62 -7.45 11.07
N GLY A 337 1.66 -8.25 10.59
CA GLY A 337 0.52 -7.75 9.83
C GLY A 337 -0.32 -6.76 10.63
N HIS A 338 -0.58 -7.07 11.91
CA HIS A 338 -1.21 -6.13 12.85
C HIS A 338 -0.35 -4.89 13.09
N VAL A 339 0.97 -5.03 13.23
CA VAL A 339 1.91 -3.90 13.32
C VAL A 339 1.77 -2.96 12.12
N MET A 340 1.50 -3.49 10.92
CA MET A 340 1.29 -2.68 9.73
C MET A 340 -0.12 -2.07 9.62
N GLY A 341 -1.02 -2.41 10.55
CA GLY A 341 -2.39 -1.91 10.65
C GLY A 341 -3.47 -2.86 10.12
N LEU A 342 -3.11 -4.06 9.67
CA LEU A 342 -4.10 -5.02 9.18
C LEU A 342 -4.98 -5.54 10.32
N PRO A 343 -6.31 -5.57 10.16
CA PRO A 343 -7.19 -6.30 11.05
C PRO A 343 -7.18 -7.80 10.71
N HIS A 344 -7.89 -8.61 11.51
CA HIS A 344 -8.06 -10.02 11.16
C HIS A 344 -8.78 -10.21 9.81
N SER A 345 -8.38 -11.24 9.08
CA SER A 345 -9.03 -11.69 7.85
C SER A 345 -10.34 -12.42 8.14
N SER A 346 -11.30 -12.23 7.24
CA SER A 346 -12.54 -13.01 7.21
C SER A 346 -12.31 -14.46 6.76
N TYR A 347 -11.21 -14.73 6.05
CA TYR A 347 -10.89 -16.05 5.52
C TYR A 347 -10.10 -16.87 6.53
N GLN A 348 -10.65 -18.01 6.97
CA GLN A 348 -10.07 -18.82 8.06
C GLN A 348 -8.76 -19.53 7.70
N ASN A 349 -8.44 -19.67 6.40
CA ASN A 349 -7.19 -20.28 5.95
C ASN A 349 -6.14 -19.22 5.54
N ASP A 350 -6.36 -17.97 5.94
CA ASP A 350 -5.44 -16.86 5.75
C ASP A 350 -4.41 -16.83 6.89
N LEU A 351 -3.21 -16.29 6.63
CA LEU A 351 -2.25 -15.91 7.65
C LEU A 351 -2.89 -14.95 8.67
N MET A 352 -3.68 -13.97 8.23
CA MET A 352 -4.28 -12.96 9.09
C MET A 352 -5.59 -13.40 9.76
N ALA A 353 -5.97 -14.68 9.71
CA ALA A 353 -7.13 -15.19 10.44
C ALA A 353 -6.94 -15.08 11.96
N GLU A 354 -8.02 -14.83 12.73
CA GLU A 354 -7.98 -14.72 14.22
C GLU A 354 -7.31 -15.93 14.90
N LYS A 355 -7.43 -17.11 14.29
CA LYS A 355 -6.70 -18.30 14.67
C LYS A 355 -5.94 -18.82 13.46
N ILE A 356 -4.62 -18.94 13.59
CA ILE A 356 -3.77 -19.33 12.47
C ILE A 356 -3.79 -20.86 12.35
N THR A 357 -4.43 -21.36 11.30
CA THR A 357 -4.58 -22.80 11.01
C THR A 357 -4.13 -23.20 9.61
N THR A 358 -3.59 -22.26 8.83
CA THR A 358 -3.20 -22.51 7.45
C THR A 358 -1.87 -23.26 7.37
N ASP A 359 -1.80 -24.29 6.53
CA ASP A 359 -0.56 -25.06 6.28
C ASP A 359 0.49 -24.25 5.50
N TYR A 360 0.10 -23.08 4.96
CA TYR A 360 0.94 -22.15 4.21
C TYR A 360 0.92 -20.75 4.84
N PRO A 361 1.51 -20.59 6.04
CA PRO A 361 1.46 -19.35 6.82
C PRO A 361 2.47 -18.30 6.31
N TYR A 362 2.29 -17.90 5.06
CA TYR A 362 3.07 -16.86 4.39
C TYR A 362 2.17 -15.69 4.03
N ILE A 363 2.76 -14.52 3.82
CA ILE A 363 2.02 -13.32 3.46
C ILE A 363 1.52 -13.50 2.02
N SER A 364 0.21 -13.46 1.84
CA SER A 364 -0.45 -13.73 0.56
C SER A 364 -0.60 -12.47 -0.29
N GLU A 365 -0.98 -12.64 -1.57
CA GLU A 365 -1.41 -11.51 -2.41
C GLU A 365 -2.57 -10.74 -1.77
N CYS A 366 -3.49 -11.42 -1.06
CA CYS A 366 -4.61 -10.74 -0.41
C CYS A 366 -4.14 -9.81 0.73
N ASP A 367 -3.17 -10.25 1.53
CA ASP A 367 -2.61 -9.42 2.60
C ASP A 367 -1.95 -8.16 2.04
N VAL A 368 -1.26 -8.29 0.92
CA VAL A 368 -0.62 -7.16 0.23
C VAL A 368 -1.64 -6.22 -0.39
N ASP A 369 -2.71 -6.74 -1.00
CA ASP A 369 -3.81 -5.93 -1.50
C ASP A 369 -4.51 -5.19 -0.35
N ALA A 370 -4.68 -5.84 0.81
CA ALA A 370 -5.25 -5.23 2.00
C ALA A 370 -4.38 -4.09 2.54
N ILE A 371 -3.05 -4.28 2.59
CA ILE A 371 -2.10 -3.19 2.91
C ILE A 371 -2.25 -2.04 1.92
N THR A 372 -2.29 -2.35 0.62
CA THR A 372 -2.39 -1.33 -0.43
C THR A 372 -3.66 -0.50 -0.25
N LEU A 373 -4.82 -1.14 -0.03
CA LEU A 373 -6.09 -0.46 0.19
C LEU A 373 -6.08 0.37 1.48
N LEU A 374 -5.55 -0.19 2.56
CA LEU A 374 -5.44 0.48 3.86
C LEU A 374 -4.62 1.77 3.73
N TYR A 375 -3.48 1.72 3.04
CA TYR A 375 -2.61 2.89 2.82
C TYR A 375 -3.13 3.83 1.73
N ASP A 376 -4.11 3.41 0.92
CA ASP A 376 -4.85 4.30 0.02
C ASP A 376 -5.99 5.06 0.74
N GLY A 377 -6.16 4.83 2.04
CA GLY A 377 -7.17 5.49 2.87
C GLY A 377 -8.53 4.80 2.88
N VAL A 378 -8.59 3.52 2.51
CA VAL A 378 -9.82 2.73 2.63
C VAL A 378 -10.06 2.37 4.10
N GLU A 379 -11.19 2.84 4.62
CA GLU A 379 -11.61 2.71 6.02
C GLU A 379 -12.30 1.35 6.27
N SER A 380 -11.54 0.26 6.32
CA SER A 380 -12.08 -1.07 6.65
C SER A 380 -11.49 -1.62 7.95
N SER A 381 -12.35 -2.11 8.84
CA SER A 381 -11.96 -2.85 10.05
C SER A 381 -11.80 -4.36 9.83
N GLN A 382 -11.90 -4.84 8.58
CA GLN A 382 -11.70 -6.25 8.23
C GLN A 382 -11.00 -6.43 6.88
N VAL A 383 -10.16 -7.47 6.76
CA VAL A 383 -9.60 -7.90 5.47
C VAL A 383 -10.57 -8.88 4.79
N VAL A 384 -11.00 -8.53 3.57
CA VAL A 384 -11.89 -9.37 2.76
C VAL A 384 -11.07 -10.05 1.67
N CYS A 385 -10.69 -11.30 1.92
CA CYS A 385 -10.08 -12.16 0.90
C CYS A 385 -11.15 -12.95 0.18
N GLU A 386 -11.35 -12.64 -1.10
CA GLU A 386 -12.24 -13.40 -1.97
C GLU A 386 -11.59 -14.73 -2.43
N LYS A 387 -12.43 -15.72 -2.74
CA LYS A 387 -12.01 -17.05 -3.19
C LYS A 387 -11.71 -17.13 -4.67
#